data_AF-Q8KHN0-F1
#
_entry.id   AF-Q8KHN0-F1
#
_cell.length_a   1.000
_cell.length_b   1.000
_cell.length_c   1.000
_cell.angle_alpha   90.00
_cell.angle_beta   90.00
_cell.angle_gamma   90.00
#
_symmetry.space_group_name_H-M   'P 1'
#
loop_
_entity.id
_entity.type
_entity.pdbx_description
1 polymer ?
#
loop_
_entity_poly.entity_id
_entity_poly.type
_entity_poly.pdbx_seq_one_letter_code
_entity_poly.pdbx_strand_id
1 'polypeptide(L)'
;KAPMIDFSVVSRNGVAALVENQYIVSVAHNGGYTDVDFGAEGRNPDQHRFTYQIAKRNNYKPGQYDGDYHMPRLHKFVTEIVPAEMTSHMDGRKYADLNKYPDRVRIGSGQQWQRTDEQQAKGDAYSSWLAGAYNWRIAGNTHVQTGTGNGTVDLSGNLTKPNHYGPLPIAGSFGDSGSPMFIYDAEQKKWLINGVLQSGNPYLGGGNGFQLVRKKWFYDSVFDNDTKTYFFDRKPNKHYLFTANDNGTGTVTKTEDSTSTTVKLFNPTLSERGVEKVYARGGNNFYKPKLDNGESLSFIDQGKGELIFTNSVNQGAGGLYFEGDFDVSTANPNDIWQGAGISISEDSTVTWKVKNPEGDRLSKIGLGTLLVNGTGKNLGNISVGNGTVILDQKADNDGKKQAFKEVGIVSGRATVQLNSADQVDPNNIYFGFRGGRLDLNGHSLTFKRIQNTDEGAMIVNHNTTQVANITITGNESITAPSNKNNINKLDYSKEIAYNGWFGETDKNKHNGRL
;
A
#
# COMPACT_ATOMS: atom_id res chain seq x y z
N LYS A 1 15.68 22.55 3.98
CA LYS A 1 16.85 21.97 4.73
C LYS A 1 16.78 20.45 4.82
N ALA A 2 15.70 19.86 4.33
CA ALA A 2 15.51 18.43 4.11
C ALA A 2 15.63 18.07 2.61
N PRO A 3 15.87 16.79 2.28
CA PRO A 3 15.52 16.24 0.97
C PRO A 3 14.02 16.43 0.68
N MET A 4 13.64 16.50 -0.59
CA MET A 4 12.22 16.56 -0.97
C MET A 4 11.46 15.34 -0.43
N ILE A 5 10.27 15.56 0.11
CA ILE A 5 9.43 14.48 0.63
C ILE A 5 8.95 13.56 -0.50
N ASP A 6 8.77 12.29 -0.17
CA ASP A 6 8.05 11.35 -1.02
C ASP A 6 6.53 11.44 -0.77
N PHE A 7 5.81 12.09 -1.68
CA PHE A 7 4.35 12.22 -1.60
C PHE A 7 3.59 10.97 -2.07
N SER A 8 4.26 9.89 -2.48
CA SER A 8 3.56 8.67 -2.93
C SER A 8 2.66 8.08 -1.84
N VAL A 9 2.96 8.35 -0.57
CA VAL A 9 2.17 7.94 0.60
C VAL A 9 0.75 8.52 0.64
N VAL A 10 0.49 9.56 -0.15
CA VAL A 10 -0.81 10.25 -0.19
C VAL A 10 -1.68 9.64 -1.27
N SER A 11 -2.92 9.31 -0.90
CA SER A 11 -3.91 8.78 -1.84
C SER A 11 -4.09 9.72 -3.04
N ARG A 12 -4.43 9.19 -4.21
CA ARG A 12 -4.54 10.03 -5.42
C ARG A 12 -5.65 11.08 -5.32
N ASN A 13 -6.71 10.77 -4.59
CA ASN A 13 -7.79 11.70 -4.25
C ASN A 13 -7.42 12.71 -3.15
N GLY A 14 -6.19 12.71 -2.63
CA GLY A 14 -5.62 13.75 -1.77
C GLY A 14 -6.16 13.83 -0.34
N VAL A 15 -7.12 12.98 0.06
CA VAL A 15 -7.81 13.09 1.36
C VAL A 15 -7.24 12.17 2.45
N ALA A 16 -6.25 11.33 2.15
CA ALA A 16 -5.68 10.40 3.12
C ALA A 16 -4.20 10.13 2.87
N ALA A 17 -3.49 9.67 3.90
CA ALA A 17 -2.11 9.18 3.80
C ALA A 17 -1.99 7.79 4.41
N LEU A 18 -1.18 6.93 3.79
CA LEU A 18 -0.82 5.61 4.31
C LEU A 18 0.12 5.76 5.49
N VAL A 19 -0.21 5.14 6.62
CA VAL A 19 0.57 5.20 7.88
C VAL A 19 0.97 3.84 8.44
N GLU A 20 0.36 2.77 7.91
CA GLU A 20 0.77 1.40 8.12
C GLU A 20 0.34 0.55 6.90
N ASN A 21 0.84 -0.68 6.74
CA ASN A 21 0.70 -1.52 5.54
C ASN A 21 -0.75 -1.64 5.01
N GLN A 22 -1.74 -1.53 5.88
CA GLN A 22 -3.16 -1.51 5.51
C GLN A 22 -3.96 -0.42 6.23
N TYR A 23 -3.33 0.65 6.71
CA TYR A 23 -4.04 1.71 7.41
C TYR A 23 -3.69 3.09 6.87
N ILE A 24 -4.74 3.88 6.65
CA ILE A 24 -4.64 5.28 6.27
C ILE A 24 -5.11 6.18 7.41
N VAL A 25 -4.80 7.47 7.34
CA VAL A 25 -5.30 8.50 8.27
C VAL A 25 -5.98 9.62 7.50
N SER A 26 -7.10 10.11 8.04
CA SER A 26 -7.90 11.22 7.53
C SER A 26 -8.84 11.73 8.64
N VAL A 27 -9.77 12.63 8.29
CA VAL A 27 -10.81 13.15 9.20
C VAL A 27 -12.11 12.38 9.05
N ALA A 28 -12.84 12.21 10.15
CA ALA A 28 -14.03 11.36 10.18
C ALA A 28 -15.21 11.94 9.38
N HIS A 29 -15.30 13.27 9.23
CA HIS A 29 -16.34 13.88 8.40
C HIS A 29 -16.22 13.55 6.90
N ASN A 30 -15.08 13.02 6.45
CA ASN A 30 -14.93 12.40 5.13
C ASN A 30 -15.60 11.01 5.10
N GLY A 31 -16.87 10.92 5.46
CA GLY A 31 -17.60 9.64 5.47
C GLY A 31 -18.05 9.14 4.09
N GLY A 32 -17.68 9.82 3.00
CA GLY A 32 -18.16 9.54 1.64
C GLY A 32 -17.30 8.54 0.84
N TYR A 33 -15.97 8.68 0.89
CA TYR A 33 -15.05 7.81 0.14
C TYR A 33 -15.01 6.40 0.74
N THR A 34 -14.98 5.37 -0.09
CA THR A 34 -15.01 3.95 0.32
C THR A 34 -13.73 3.20 0.00
N ASP A 35 -12.79 3.87 -0.63
CA ASP A 35 -11.59 3.28 -1.20
C ASP A 35 -10.56 4.38 -1.51
N VAL A 36 -9.31 3.96 -1.68
CA VAL A 36 -8.18 4.79 -2.11
C VAL A 36 -7.32 4.02 -3.11
N ASP A 37 -6.59 4.74 -3.93
CA ASP A 37 -5.53 4.22 -4.79
C ASP A 37 -4.24 5.05 -4.63
N PHE A 38 -3.11 4.43 -4.96
CA PHE A 38 -1.77 5.00 -4.81
C PHE A 38 -0.98 4.99 -6.13
N GLY A 39 0.15 5.69 -6.14
CA GLY A 39 1.06 5.77 -7.28
C GLY A 39 0.97 7.05 -8.10
N ALA A 40 1.54 7.00 -9.31
CA ALA A 40 1.62 8.10 -10.26
C ALA A 40 0.25 8.51 -10.83
N GLU A 41 0.26 9.67 -11.49
CA GLU A 41 -0.89 10.17 -12.22
C GLU A 41 -1.05 9.60 -13.63
N GLY A 42 -2.16 9.97 -14.28
CA GLY A 42 -2.46 9.54 -15.64
C GLY A 42 -3.32 8.28 -15.72
N ARG A 43 -3.44 7.78 -16.95
CA ARG A 43 -4.32 6.66 -17.33
C ARG A 43 -3.56 5.57 -18.11
N ASN A 44 -2.24 5.49 -17.93
CA ASN A 44 -1.46 4.40 -18.52
C ASN A 44 -1.96 3.06 -17.93
N PRO A 45 -2.53 2.14 -18.73
CA PRO A 45 -3.05 0.88 -18.21
C PRO A 45 -1.95 -0.03 -17.66
N ASP A 46 -0.70 0.12 -18.08
CA ASP A 46 0.45 -0.65 -17.57
C ASP A 46 0.75 -0.38 -16.08
N GLN A 47 0.14 0.67 -15.51
CA GLN A 47 0.26 0.98 -14.09
C GLN A 47 -0.51 0.00 -13.21
N HIS A 48 -1.57 -0.63 -13.73
CA HIS A 48 -2.44 -1.56 -12.97
C HIS A 48 -2.84 -1.01 -11.60
N ARG A 49 -3.28 0.25 -11.55
CA ARG A 49 -3.70 0.88 -10.29
C ARG A 49 -4.74 0.03 -9.58
N PHE A 50 -4.49 -0.21 -8.30
CA PHE A 50 -5.35 -1.05 -7.47
C PHE A 50 -6.20 -0.21 -6.53
N THR A 51 -7.48 -0.54 -6.48
CA THR A 51 -8.45 0.10 -5.59
C THR A 51 -8.43 -0.60 -4.23
N TYR A 52 -7.85 0.05 -3.22
CA TYR A 52 -7.86 -0.40 -1.85
C TYR A 52 -9.16 -0.01 -1.16
N GLN A 53 -10.08 -0.96 -1.01
CA GLN A 53 -11.34 -0.77 -0.30
C GLN A 53 -11.12 -0.61 1.20
N ILE A 54 -11.91 0.27 1.81
CA ILE A 54 -12.00 0.44 3.26
C ILE A 54 -12.81 -0.72 3.84
N ALA A 55 -12.13 -1.57 4.61
CA ALA A 55 -12.77 -2.61 5.42
C ALA A 55 -13.40 -2.00 6.68
N LYS A 56 -12.70 -1.06 7.32
CA LYS A 56 -13.12 -0.36 8.54
C LYS A 56 -12.70 1.10 8.53
N ARG A 57 -13.51 2.03 9.04
CA ARG A 57 -13.13 3.45 9.16
C ARG A 57 -12.35 3.75 10.43
N ASN A 58 -12.68 3.07 11.53
CA ASN A 58 -12.14 3.37 12.86
C ASN A 58 -12.35 4.85 13.21
N ASN A 59 -13.60 5.31 13.15
CA ASN A 59 -13.94 6.68 13.54
C ASN A 59 -13.63 6.89 15.04
N TYR A 60 -12.85 7.93 15.36
CA TYR A 60 -12.43 8.20 16.73
C TYR A 60 -13.63 8.57 17.59
N LYS A 61 -13.80 7.87 18.71
CA LYS A 61 -14.77 8.25 19.74
C LYS A 61 -14.16 9.40 20.56
N PRO A 62 -14.79 10.59 20.58
CA PRO A 62 -14.25 11.75 21.28
C PRO A 62 -14.07 11.45 22.77
N GLY A 63 -13.00 12.01 23.32
CA GLY A 63 -12.58 11.82 24.70
C GLY A 63 -11.56 12.90 25.05
N GLN A 64 -10.28 12.53 25.11
CA GLN A 64 -9.21 13.51 25.27
C GLN A 64 -9.09 14.46 24.07
N TYR A 65 -9.34 13.95 22.85
CA TYR A 65 -9.24 14.72 21.61
C TYR A 65 -10.59 14.72 20.87
N ASP A 66 -10.70 15.62 19.91
CA ASP A 66 -11.90 15.81 19.08
C ASP A 66 -12.23 14.55 18.24
N GLY A 67 -13.52 14.36 17.93
CA GLY A 67 -14.05 13.16 17.25
C GLY A 67 -13.87 13.14 15.73
N ASP A 68 -13.46 14.25 15.11
CA ASP A 68 -13.29 14.36 13.67
C ASP A 68 -11.94 13.84 13.19
N TYR A 69 -11.72 12.54 13.42
CA TYR A 69 -10.48 11.85 13.09
C TYR A 69 -10.77 10.37 12.89
N HIS A 70 -10.14 9.73 11.92
CA HIS A 70 -10.25 8.28 11.76
C HIS A 70 -8.98 7.65 11.20
N MET A 71 -8.83 6.34 11.39
CA MET A 71 -7.70 5.58 10.82
C MET A 71 -8.19 4.33 10.09
N PRO A 72 -8.71 4.49 8.86
CA PRO A 72 -9.32 3.39 8.14
C PRO A 72 -8.38 2.23 7.86
N ARG A 73 -8.89 1.00 8.05
CA ARG A 73 -8.28 -0.27 7.64
C ARG A 73 -8.68 -0.58 6.20
N LEU A 74 -7.70 -0.96 5.39
CA LEU A 74 -7.84 -1.37 4.00
C LEU A 74 -7.95 -2.90 3.92
N HIS A 75 -8.63 -3.40 2.90
CA HIS A 75 -8.83 -4.85 2.71
C HIS A 75 -7.59 -5.62 2.22
N LYS A 76 -6.54 -4.92 1.79
CA LYS A 76 -5.29 -5.47 1.24
C LYS A 76 -4.09 -4.66 1.74
N PHE A 77 -2.94 -5.31 1.84
CA PHE A 77 -1.66 -4.64 2.06
C PHE A 77 -1.29 -3.78 0.85
N VAL A 78 -0.86 -2.55 1.10
CA VAL A 78 -0.40 -1.62 0.06
C VAL A 78 1.01 -1.99 -0.37
N THR A 79 1.21 -2.17 -1.67
CA THR A 79 2.47 -2.69 -2.22
C THR A 79 3.28 -1.60 -2.92
N GLU A 80 2.63 -0.58 -3.47
CA GLU A 80 3.24 0.43 -4.32
C GLU A 80 4.15 1.42 -3.55
N ILE A 81 4.03 1.49 -2.23
CA ILE A 81 4.65 2.55 -1.40
C ILE A 81 5.09 2.05 -0.02
N VAL A 82 5.92 2.84 0.67
CA VAL A 82 6.28 2.67 2.09
C VAL A 82 5.33 3.53 2.93
N PRO A 83 4.70 3.03 4.01
CA PRO A 83 3.88 3.87 4.88
C PRO A 83 4.64 5.04 5.52
N ALA A 84 3.97 6.17 5.72
CA ALA A 84 4.55 7.32 6.40
C ALA A 84 4.61 7.10 7.92
N GLU A 85 5.78 7.32 8.51
CA GLU A 85 5.92 7.28 9.96
C GLU A 85 5.20 8.46 10.64
N MET A 86 4.52 8.19 11.75
CA MET A 86 3.80 9.20 12.53
C MET A 86 4.71 9.90 13.55
N THR A 87 4.54 11.21 13.70
CA THR A 87 4.98 11.92 14.91
C THR A 87 4.28 11.40 16.17
N SER A 88 4.87 11.56 17.35
CA SER A 88 4.37 10.96 18.60
C SER A 88 3.80 11.95 19.62
N HIS A 89 4.16 13.24 19.54
CA HIS A 89 3.69 14.23 20.51
C HIS A 89 2.30 14.76 20.18
N MET A 90 1.44 14.83 21.20
CA MET A 90 0.13 15.48 21.10
C MET A 90 0.15 16.94 21.58
N ASP A 91 1.27 17.40 22.17
CA ASP A 91 1.51 18.81 22.47
C ASP A 91 2.10 19.51 21.24
N GLY A 92 1.27 20.30 20.55
CA GLY A 92 1.65 21.02 19.33
C GLY A 92 2.85 21.96 19.49
N ARG A 93 3.15 22.42 20.72
CA ARG A 93 4.28 23.32 20.99
C ARG A 93 5.63 22.65 20.72
N LYS A 94 5.69 21.32 20.80
CA LYS A 94 6.91 20.55 20.49
C LYS A 94 7.35 20.72 19.05
N TYR A 95 6.41 20.95 18.12
CA TYR A 95 6.71 21.10 16.70
C TYR A 95 7.12 22.52 16.30
N ALA A 96 7.08 23.49 17.22
CA ALA A 96 7.47 24.88 16.94
C ALA A 96 8.99 25.11 16.99
N ASP A 97 9.78 24.13 17.46
CA ASP A 97 11.24 24.20 17.43
C ASP A 97 11.75 24.04 15.99
N LEU A 98 12.15 25.16 15.39
CA LEU A 98 12.61 25.24 14.00
C LEU A 98 14.02 24.68 13.79
N ASN A 99 14.79 24.43 14.85
CA ASN A 99 16.08 23.74 14.74
C ASN A 99 15.84 22.24 14.58
N LYS A 100 14.92 21.68 15.38
CA LYS A 100 14.53 20.28 15.28
C LYS A 100 13.62 20.00 14.09
N TYR A 101 12.70 20.91 13.78
CA TYR A 101 11.70 20.77 12.72
C TYR A 101 11.81 21.90 11.68
N PRO A 102 12.87 21.88 10.84
CA PRO A 102 13.20 22.99 9.97
C PRO A 102 12.33 23.13 8.71
N ASP A 103 11.64 22.06 8.29
CA ASP A 103 10.80 22.04 7.08
C ASP A 103 9.44 21.39 7.40
N ARG A 104 8.37 21.94 6.81
CA ARG A 104 6.99 21.45 6.96
C ARG A 104 6.21 21.66 5.67
N VAL A 105 5.50 20.64 5.21
CA VAL A 105 4.80 20.62 3.92
C VAL A 105 3.40 20.04 4.06
N ARG A 106 2.51 20.39 3.14
CA ARG A 106 1.20 19.73 2.98
C ARG A 106 0.87 19.51 1.52
N ILE A 107 -0.03 18.58 1.26
CA ILE A 107 -0.54 18.23 -0.08
C ILE A 107 -2.00 17.82 0.05
N GLY A 108 -2.78 18.06 -1.00
CA GLY A 108 -4.23 17.81 -1.01
C GLY A 108 -4.84 18.27 -2.33
N SER A 109 -6.12 17.98 -2.50
CA SER A 109 -6.86 18.22 -3.74
C SER A 109 -8.20 18.91 -3.49
N GLY A 110 -8.24 19.87 -2.56
CA GLY A 110 -9.43 20.71 -2.37
C GLY A 110 -9.72 21.62 -3.56
N GLN A 111 -10.64 22.55 -3.38
CA GLN A 111 -10.88 23.62 -4.34
C GLN A 111 -9.59 24.41 -4.55
N GLN A 112 -9.31 24.73 -5.82
CA GLN A 112 -8.06 25.31 -6.26
C GLN A 112 -8.25 26.81 -6.40
N TRP A 113 -7.39 27.58 -5.73
CA TRP A 113 -7.45 29.04 -5.68
C TRP A 113 -6.06 29.65 -5.87
N GLN A 114 -6.03 30.90 -6.35
CA GLN A 114 -4.81 31.69 -6.48
C GLN A 114 -4.98 33.04 -5.79
N ARG A 115 -4.01 33.43 -4.97
CA ARG A 115 -3.94 34.73 -4.30
C ARG A 115 -2.81 35.56 -4.90
N THR A 116 -3.11 36.78 -5.36
CA THR A 116 -2.09 37.71 -5.89
C THR A 116 -1.62 38.71 -4.83
N ASP A 117 -0.45 39.32 -5.03
CA ASP A 117 0.07 40.40 -4.18
C ASP A 117 -0.91 41.57 -4.08
N GLU A 118 -1.58 41.93 -5.17
CA GLU A 118 -2.55 43.04 -5.21
C GLU A 118 -3.76 42.73 -4.31
N GLN A 119 -4.34 41.55 -4.46
CA GLN A 119 -5.47 41.12 -3.64
C GLN A 119 -5.08 41.08 -2.16
N GLN A 120 -3.88 40.58 -1.87
CA GLN A 120 -3.32 40.54 -0.52
C GLN A 120 -3.15 41.94 0.07
N ALA A 121 -2.62 42.90 -0.70
CA ALA A 121 -2.40 44.28 -0.26
C ALA A 121 -3.72 45.03 -0.02
N LYS A 122 -4.75 44.76 -0.81
CA LYS A 122 -6.11 45.33 -0.63
C LYS A 122 -6.89 44.70 0.52
N GLY A 123 -6.43 43.56 1.04
CA GLY A 123 -7.17 42.81 2.05
C GLY A 123 -8.45 42.15 1.51
N ASP A 124 -8.46 41.78 0.22
CA ASP A 124 -9.64 41.21 -0.42
C ASP A 124 -10.11 39.96 0.30
N ALA A 125 -11.42 39.84 0.53
CA ALA A 125 -12.04 38.73 1.26
C ALA A 125 -11.96 37.37 0.53
N TYR A 126 -11.62 37.36 -0.75
CA TYR A 126 -11.62 36.16 -1.61
C TYR A 126 -10.38 36.10 -2.49
N SER A 127 -9.85 34.89 -2.69
CA SER A 127 -8.85 34.58 -3.72
C SER A 127 -9.53 34.31 -5.07
N SER A 128 -8.77 34.31 -6.16
CA SER A 128 -9.26 33.95 -7.49
C SER A 128 -9.47 32.44 -7.61
N TRP A 129 -10.64 32.01 -8.05
CA TRP A 129 -10.95 30.58 -8.24
C TRP A 129 -10.28 30.00 -9.49
N LEU A 130 -9.79 28.76 -9.40
CA LEU A 130 -9.17 28.03 -10.52
C LEU A 130 -9.95 26.77 -10.90
N ALA A 131 -10.32 25.94 -9.92
CA ALA A 131 -11.01 24.68 -10.17
C ALA A 131 -11.72 24.12 -8.93
N GLY A 132 -12.65 23.19 -9.18
CA GLY A 132 -13.33 22.42 -8.14
C GLY A 132 -12.39 21.43 -7.42
N ALA A 133 -12.88 20.89 -6.30
CA ALA A 133 -12.15 19.88 -5.56
C ALA A 133 -12.02 18.55 -6.33
N TYR A 134 -11.03 17.75 -5.93
CA TYR A 134 -10.75 16.38 -6.34
C TYR A 134 -10.34 16.19 -7.81
N ASN A 135 -9.92 17.27 -8.49
CA ASN A 135 -9.45 17.20 -9.88
C ASN A 135 -7.96 16.85 -9.98
N TRP A 136 -7.10 17.50 -9.17
CA TRP A 136 -5.67 17.22 -9.07
C TRP A 136 -5.14 17.65 -7.69
N ARG A 137 -3.89 17.29 -7.39
CA ARG A 137 -3.22 17.60 -6.12
C ARG A 137 -2.33 18.83 -6.27
N ILE A 138 -2.34 19.72 -5.28
CA ILE A 138 -1.36 20.82 -5.13
C ILE A 138 -0.66 20.73 -3.77
N ALA A 139 0.65 20.98 -3.77
CA ALA A 139 1.52 20.85 -2.61
C ALA A 139 2.44 22.06 -2.47
N GLY A 140 2.96 22.24 -1.26
CA GLY A 140 3.87 23.34 -0.92
C GLY A 140 4.27 23.27 0.55
N ASN A 141 5.15 24.18 0.97
CA ASN A 141 5.43 24.32 2.39
C ASN A 141 4.21 24.92 3.12
N THR A 142 4.05 24.59 4.39
CA THR A 142 2.91 25.13 5.15
C THR A 142 3.11 26.62 5.45
N HIS A 143 2.04 27.24 5.95
CA HIS A 143 2.15 28.45 6.76
C HIS A 143 2.95 28.21 8.05
N VAL A 144 3.34 29.30 8.73
CA VAL A 144 4.02 29.24 10.03
C VAL A 144 3.02 28.89 11.12
N GLN A 145 3.51 28.25 12.19
CA GLN A 145 2.68 27.89 13.34
C GLN A 145 2.38 29.14 14.18
N THR A 146 1.09 29.43 14.36
CA THR A 146 0.62 30.62 15.10
C THR A 146 -0.19 30.25 16.34
N GLY A 147 -0.64 29.00 16.45
CA GLY A 147 -1.43 28.52 17.57
C GLY A 147 -1.27 27.02 17.80
N THR A 148 -1.67 26.57 18.98
CA THR A 148 -1.71 25.16 19.38
C THR A 148 -2.91 24.93 20.29
N GLY A 149 -3.57 23.78 20.13
CA GLY A 149 -4.61 23.32 21.03
C GLY A 149 -4.32 21.93 21.59
N ASN A 150 -5.32 21.33 22.24
CA ASN A 150 -5.22 19.97 22.75
C ASN A 150 -5.26 18.96 21.60
N GLY A 151 -4.08 18.56 21.10
CA GLY A 151 -3.95 17.67 19.95
C GLY A 151 -4.05 18.35 18.59
N THR A 152 -3.90 19.68 18.52
CA THR A 152 -3.99 20.45 17.28
C THR A 152 -2.86 21.45 17.11
N VAL A 153 -2.61 21.84 15.85
CA VAL A 153 -1.76 22.98 15.49
C VAL A 153 -2.49 23.88 14.49
N ASP A 154 -2.37 25.19 14.67
CA ASP A 154 -2.94 26.19 13.77
C ASP A 154 -1.82 26.91 13.03
N LEU A 155 -1.92 26.92 11.70
CA LEU A 155 -0.92 27.51 10.81
C LEU A 155 -1.54 28.68 10.07
N SER A 156 -0.93 29.85 10.12
CA SER A 156 -1.44 31.07 9.48
C SER A 156 -0.32 31.91 8.89
N GLY A 157 -0.62 32.68 7.85
CA GLY A 157 0.39 33.49 7.18
C GLY A 157 -0.08 34.16 5.90
N ASN A 158 0.86 34.81 5.24
CA ASN A 158 0.65 35.48 3.95
C ASN A 158 1.10 34.55 2.81
N LEU A 159 0.16 34.08 1.98
CA LEU A 159 0.44 33.19 0.83
C LEU A 159 1.33 33.82 -0.25
N THR A 160 1.42 35.15 -0.29
CA THR A 160 2.18 35.87 -1.32
C THR A 160 3.63 36.11 -0.94
N LYS A 161 4.06 35.68 0.26
CA LYS A 161 5.41 35.89 0.77
C LYS A 161 6.03 34.57 1.24
N PRO A 162 7.31 34.31 0.91
CA PRO A 162 8.05 33.21 1.51
C PRO A 162 8.00 33.28 3.04
N ASN A 163 8.06 32.10 3.68
CA ASN A 163 8.18 32.00 5.12
C ASN A 163 9.35 31.08 5.51
N HIS A 164 9.50 30.79 6.81
CA HIS A 164 10.60 29.97 7.31
C HIS A 164 10.71 28.59 6.62
N TYR A 165 9.58 27.97 6.30
CA TYR A 165 9.53 26.63 5.71
C TYR A 165 9.74 26.62 4.20
N GLY A 166 9.71 27.79 3.54
CA GLY A 166 10.03 27.89 2.13
C GLY A 166 9.25 28.95 1.33
N PRO A 167 9.50 29.00 0.02
CA PRO A 167 8.96 30.01 -0.88
C PRO A 167 7.58 29.69 -1.44
N LEU A 168 7.02 28.51 -1.17
CA LEU A 168 5.74 28.02 -1.71
C LEU A 168 4.74 27.77 -0.58
N PRO A 169 4.40 28.79 0.24
CA PRO A 169 3.38 28.64 1.27
C PRO A 169 2.03 28.29 0.63
N ILE A 170 1.37 27.27 1.17
CA ILE A 170 0.06 26.82 0.70
C ILE A 170 -0.91 26.61 1.87
N ALA A 171 -2.17 26.96 1.65
CA ALA A 171 -3.27 26.74 2.56
C ALA A 171 -4.31 25.80 1.92
N GLY A 172 -5.03 25.05 2.75
CA GLY A 172 -6.13 24.21 2.29
C GLY A 172 -7.47 24.94 2.22
N SER A 173 -8.36 24.44 1.36
CA SER A 173 -9.71 24.93 1.11
C SER A 173 -10.76 23.82 1.29
N PHE A 174 -12.00 24.07 0.88
CA PHE A 174 -13.04 23.04 0.83
C PHE A 174 -12.58 21.84 -0.01
N GLY A 175 -12.66 20.64 0.56
CA GLY A 175 -12.17 19.41 -0.05
C GLY A 175 -10.71 19.07 0.27
N ASP A 176 -9.95 19.94 0.95
CA ASP A 176 -8.65 19.57 1.54
C ASP A 176 -8.79 18.93 2.92
N SER A 177 -10.00 18.86 3.49
CA SER A 177 -10.23 18.17 4.75
C SER A 177 -9.70 16.73 4.70
N GLY A 178 -8.96 16.32 5.72
CA GLY A 178 -8.30 15.01 5.80
C GLY A 178 -6.94 14.95 5.11
N SER A 179 -6.61 15.93 4.26
CA SER A 179 -5.33 15.96 3.55
C SER A 179 -4.15 16.08 4.52
N PRO A 180 -3.03 15.40 4.25
CA PRO A 180 -1.94 15.26 5.20
C PRO A 180 -1.01 16.48 5.23
N MET A 181 -0.45 16.70 6.41
CA MET A 181 0.66 17.60 6.67
C MET A 181 1.84 16.79 7.24
N PHE A 182 3.03 17.07 6.72
CA PHE A 182 4.27 16.40 7.09
C PHE A 182 5.27 17.40 7.65
N ILE A 183 6.11 16.91 8.57
CA ILE A 183 7.18 17.68 9.19
C ILE A 183 8.49 16.90 9.09
N TYR A 184 9.59 17.58 8.81
CA TYR A 184 10.90 16.94 8.78
C TYR A 184 11.54 17.00 10.17
N ASP A 185 11.92 15.85 10.73
CA ASP A 185 12.69 15.78 11.96
C ASP A 185 14.19 15.75 11.59
N ALA A 186 14.91 16.82 11.94
CA ALA A 186 16.33 16.97 11.60
C ALA A 186 17.26 16.06 12.42
N GLU A 187 16.82 15.60 13.60
CA GLU A 187 17.57 14.65 14.44
C GLU A 187 17.44 13.24 13.86
N GLN A 188 16.21 12.85 13.49
CA GLN A 188 15.92 11.54 12.88
C GLN A 188 16.19 11.52 11.36
N LYS A 189 16.44 12.68 10.75
CA LYS A 189 16.70 12.89 9.31
C LYS A 189 15.61 12.34 8.39
N LYS A 190 14.35 12.40 8.79
CA LYS A 190 13.23 11.85 8.02
C LYS A 190 11.96 12.69 8.09
N TRP A 191 11.13 12.53 7.06
CA TRP A 191 9.79 13.09 7.03
C TRP A 191 8.83 12.23 7.84
N LEU A 192 8.01 12.89 8.65
CA LEU A 192 6.97 12.28 9.46
C LEU A 192 5.63 12.91 9.11
N ILE A 193 4.55 12.12 9.07
CA ILE A 193 3.22 12.70 9.06
C ILE A 193 2.95 13.30 10.45
N ASN A 194 2.56 14.57 10.46
CA ASN A 194 2.37 15.35 11.67
C ASN A 194 0.90 15.57 11.99
N GLY A 195 0.07 15.78 10.98
CA GLY A 195 -1.37 15.94 11.17
C GLY A 195 -2.17 15.86 9.89
N VAL A 196 -3.49 15.93 10.03
CA VAL A 196 -4.45 16.00 8.93
C VAL A 196 -5.26 17.29 9.02
N LEU A 197 -5.54 17.91 7.88
CA LEU A 197 -6.26 19.18 7.82
C LEU A 197 -7.71 18.97 8.29
N GLN A 198 -8.18 19.80 9.20
CA GLN A 198 -9.56 19.72 9.71
C GLN A 198 -10.37 20.98 9.38
N SER A 199 -9.76 22.14 9.56
CA SER A 199 -10.44 23.43 9.46
C SER A 199 -9.54 24.47 8.78
N GLY A 200 -10.13 25.61 8.40
CA GLY A 200 -9.36 26.72 7.87
C GLY A 200 -10.21 27.81 7.25
N ASN A 201 -9.55 28.71 6.53
CA ASN A 201 -10.16 29.86 5.85
C ASN A 201 -10.28 29.58 4.35
N PRO A 202 -11.32 28.88 3.88
CA PRO A 202 -11.31 28.21 2.57
C PRO A 202 -11.23 29.16 1.36
N TYR A 203 -11.67 30.40 1.50
CA TYR A 203 -11.65 31.38 0.41
C TYR A 203 -10.40 32.29 0.43
N LEU A 204 -9.90 32.58 1.62
CA LEU A 204 -8.77 33.48 1.85
C LEU A 204 -7.42 32.77 1.79
N GLY A 205 -7.36 31.52 2.28
CA GLY A 205 -6.11 30.80 2.50
C GLY A 205 -5.22 31.42 3.59
N GLY A 206 -5.80 32.23 4.49
CA GLY A 206 -5.06 32.91 5.56
C GLY A 206 -4.59 32.00 6.71
N GLY A 207 -5.14 30.78 6.81
CA GLY A 207 -4.71 29.79 7.78
C GLY A 207 -5.57 28.52 7.81
N ASN A 208 -5.03 27.47 8.44
CA ASN A 208 -5.65 26.15 8.60
C ASN A 208 -5.36 25.57 9.99
N GLY A 209 -6.33 24.82 10.53
CA GLY A 209 -6.18 24.01 11.72
C GLY A 209 -5.98 22.53 11.35
N PHE A 210 -4.99 21.90 11.96
CA PHE A 210 -4.64 20.50 11.75
C PHE A 210 -4.80 19.70 13.04
N GLN A 211 -5.37 18.51 12.89
CA GLN A 211 -5.41 17.49 13.94
C GLN A 211 -4.10 16.72 13.93
N LEU A 212 -3.38 16.69 15.05
CA LEU A 212 -2.15 15.91 15.17
C LEU A 212 -2.44 14.41 15.06
N VAL A 213 -1.52 13.67 14.42
CA VAL A 213 -1.66 12.21 14.29
C VAL A 213 -1.58 11.52 15.66
N ARG A 214 -2.47 10.55 15.87
CA ARG A 214 -2.71 9.93 17.18
C ARG A 214 -2.00 8.57 17.31
N LYS A 215 -0.66 8.57 17.19
CA LYS A 215 0.17 7.35 17.14
C LYS A 215 -0.13 6.35 18.27
N LYS A 216 -0.23 6.81 19.52
CA LYS A 216 -0.53 5.94 20.67
C LYS A 216 -1.90 5.27 20.55
N TRP A 217 -2.95 6.04 20.21
CA TRP A 217 -4.29 5.47 20.03
C TRP A 217 -4.33 4.46 18.88
N PHE A 218 -3.60 4.71 17.80
CA PHE A 218 -3.51 3.78 16.70
C PHE A 218 -2.96 2.43 17.16
N TYR A 219 -1.74 2.39 17.73
CA TYR A 219 -1.11 1.13 18.09
C TYR A 219 -1.77 0.43 19.28
N ASP A 220 -2.20 1.18 20.31
CA ASP A 220 -2.78 0.60 21.52
C ASP A 220 -4.24 0.16 21.35
N SER A 221 -4.92 0.54 20.26
CA SER A 221 -6.37 0.31 20.13
C SER A 221 -6.82 -0.07 18.74
N VAL A 222 -6.33 0.56 17.68
CA VAL A 222 -6.77 0.23 16.32
C VAL A 222 -6.01 -0.98 15.81
N PHE A 223 -4.69 -0.88 15.75
CA PHE A 223 -3.82 -1.91 15.22
C PHE A 223 -3.86 -3.18 16.08
N ASP A 224 -3.69 -3.05 17.41
CA ASP A 224 -3.72 -4.20 18.33
C ASP A 224 -4.99 -5.04 18.21
N ASN A 225 -6.16 -4.41 18.06
CA ASN A 225 -7.42 -5.14 17.89
C ASN A 225 -7.46 -6.06 16.67
N ASP A 226 -6.71 -5.71 15.62
CA ASP A 226 -6.64 -6.45 14.37
C ASP A 226 -5.43 -7.39 14.29
N THR A 227 -4.43 -7.29 15.19
CA THR A 227 -3.14 -8.00 15.07
C THR A 227 -2.64 -8.68 16.35
N LYS A 228 -3.43 -8.70 17.43
CA LYS A 228 -3.02 -9.25 18.74
C LYS A 228 -2.64 -10.74 18.76
N THR A 229 -3.03 -11.51 17.75
CA THR A 229 -2.85 -12.96 17.74
C THR A 229 -1.53 -13.32 17.08
N TYR A 230 -0.62 -13.89 17.87
CA TYR A 230 0.68 -14.39 17.41
C TYR A 230 0.92 -15.82 17.91
N PHE A 231 1.61 -16.60 17.09
CA PHE A 231 2.03 -17.96 17.35
C PHE A 231 3.55 -17.98 17.46
N PHE A 232 4.03 -18.08 18.69
CA PHE A 232 5.45 -18.15 19.01
C PHE A 232 5.68 -19.20 20.08
N ASP A 233 6.71 -20.02 19.88
CA ASP A 233 7.22 -20.94 20.88
C ASP A 233 8.74 -20.79 20.95
N ARG A 234 9.31 -20.91 22.16
CA ARG A 234 10.77 -20.80 22.35
C ARG A 234 11.52 -21.97 21.74
N LYS A 235 10.86 -23.12 21.56
CA LYS A 235 11.47 -24.27 20.88
C LYS A 235 11.18 -24.14 19.37
N PRO A 236 12.18 -24.29 18.50
CA PRO A 236 12.00 -24.15 17.06
C PRO A 236 11.16 -25.29 16.44
N ASN A 237 10.86 -25.15 15.16
CA ASN A 237 10.22 -26.12 14.29
C ASN A 237 8.81 -26.49 14.76
N LYS A 238 7.93 -25.49 14.84
CA LYS A 238 6.53 -25.66 15.23
C LYS A 238 5.62 -25.92 14.05
N HIS A 239 4.70 -26.86 14.21
CA HIS A 239 3.72 -27.19 13.20
C HIS A 239 2.31 -26.76 13.61
N TYR A 240 1.65 -26.05 12.71
CA TYR A 240 0.32 -25.49 12.91
C TYR A 240 -0.66 -26.02 11.86
N LEU A 241 -1.83 -26.47 12.30
CA LEU A 241 -2.98 -26.74 11.44
C LEU A 241 -3.94 -25.56 11.50
N PHE A 242 -4.38 -25.06 10.35
CA PHE A 242 -5.32 -23.95 10.26
C PHE A 242 -6.57 -24.38 9.51
N THR A 243 -7.69 -24.43 10.25
CA THR A 243 -9.00 -24.84 9.75
C THR A 243 -9.97 -23.65 9.78
N ALA A 244 -10.64 -23.35 8.66
CA ALA A 244 -11.80 -22.46 8.66
C ALA A 244 -13.07 -23.20 9.12
N ASN A 245 -13.91 -22.53 9.92
CA ASN A 245 -15.11 -23.10 10.53
C ASN A 245 -16.42 -22.61 9.86
N ASP A 246 -16.34 -21.99 8.67
CA ASP A 246 -17.47 -21.47 7.86
C ASP A 246 -18.46 -20.52 8.57
N ASN A 247 -18.10 -19.98 9.73
CA ASN A 247 -18.95 -19.10 10.55
C ASN A 247 -18.27 -17.75 10.88
N GLY A 248 -17.27 -17.36 10.09
CA GLY A 248 -16.44 -16.18 10.37
C GLY A 248 -15.33 -16.41 11.40
N THR A 249 -15.09 -17.66 11.77
CA THR A 249 -13.95 -18.06 12.61
C THR A 249 -13.13 -19.16 11.96
N GLY A 250 -11.92 -19.33 12.44
CA GLY A 250 -11.08 -20.48 12.20
C GLY A 250 -10.40 -20.94 13.48
N THR A 251 -9.70 -22.05 13.41
CA THR A 251 -8.94 -22.61 14.51
C THR A 251 -7.53 -22.90 14.04
N VAL A 252 -6.54 -22.36 14.76
CA VAL A 252 -5.12 -22.67 14.58
C VAL A 252 -4.69 -23.58 15.72
N THR A 253 -4.27 -24.80 15.39
CA THR A 253 -3.87 -25.82 16.36
C THR A 253 -2.38 -26.09 16.22
N LYS A 254 -1.62 -25.92 17.31
CA LYS A 254 -0.24 -26.38 17.41
C LYS A 254 -0.22 -27.89 17.65
N THR A 255 0.39 -28.65 16.76
CA THR A 255 0.23 -30.12 16.72
C THR A 255 0.90 -30.84 17.88
N GLU A 256 1.98 -30.26 18.41
CA GLU A 256 2.87 -30.90 19.38
C GLU A 256 2.21 -31.08 20.75
N ASP A 257 1.31 -30.18 21.13
CA ASP A 257 0.59 -30.19 22.40
C ASP A 257 -0.93 -30.06 22.23
N SER A 258 -1.43 -30.09 20.98
CA SER A 258 -2.84 -29.91 20.63
C SER A 258 -3.46 -28.59 21.11
N THR A 259 -2.65 -27.59 21.47
CA THR A 259 -3.17 -26.29 21.88
C THR A 259 -3.81 -25.58 20.68
N SER A 260 -5.02 -25.08 20.87
CA SER A 260 -5.84 -24.51 19.81
C SER A 260 -6.25 -23.08 20.16
N THR A 261 -6.16 -22.18 19.17
CA THR A 261 -6.58 -20.79 19.28
C THR A 261 -7.66 -20.52 18.24
N THR A 262 -8.81 -19.99 18.66
CA THR A 262 -9.86 -19.52 17.75
C THR A 262 -9.49 -18.14 17.23
N VAL A 263 -9.52 -18.00 15.90
CA VAL A 263 -9.22 -16.74 15.20
C VAL A 263 -10.43 -16.28 14.41
N LYS A 264 -10.51 -14.99 14.09
CA LYS A 264 -11.56 -14.42 13.25
C LYS A 264 -11.15 -14.38 11.78
N LEU A 265 -12.08 -14.73 10.90
CA LEU A 265 -11.91 -14.80 9.45
C LEU A 265 -12.94 -13.93 8.73
N PHE A 266 -12.98 -13.98 7.40
CA PHE A 266 -14.11 -13.44 6.65
C PHE A 266 -15.42 -14.05 7.15
N ASN A 267 -16.40 -13.21 7.51
CA ASN A 267 -17.69 -13.68 8.01
C ASN A 267 -18.79 -13.53 6.97
N PRO A 268 -19.21 -14.60 6.28
CA PRO A 268 -20.25 -14.51 5.25
C PRO A 268 -21.63 -14.12 5.79
N THR A 269 -21.87 -14.28 7.11
CA THR A 269 -23.15 -14.01 7.76
C THR A 269 -23.37 -12.54 8.13
N LEU A 270 -22.30 -11.74 8.20
CA LEU A 270 -22.41 -10.29 8.45
C LEU A 270 -22.90 -9.55 7.21
N SER A 271 -23.29 -8.28 7.32
CA SER A 271 -23.69 -7.50 6.14
C SER A 271 -22.48 -7.09 5.29
N GLU A 272 -22.66 -7.04 3.96
CA GLU A 272 -21.65 -6.52 3.03
C GLU A 272 -21.30 -5.05 3.32
N ARG A 273 -22.30 -4.29 3.78
CA ARG A 273 -22.20 -2.88 4.11
C ARG A 273 -22.68 -2.64 5.54
N GLY A 274 -21.87 -1.99 6.35
CA GLY A 274 -22.24 -1.44 7.65
C GLY A 274 -22.05 0.06 7.68
N VAL A 275 -22.59 0.72 8.70
CA VAL A 275 -22.39 2.15 8.96
C VAL A 275 -21.68 2.29 10.31
N GLU A 276 -20.53 2.96 10.33
CA GLU A 276 -19.84 3.28 11.57
C GLU A 276 -20.42 4.53 12.24
N LYS A 277 -20.44 4.53 13.57
CA LYS A 277 -20.77 5.72 14.34
C LYS A 277 -19.73 6.81 14.06
N VAL A 278 -20.19 8.03 13.83
CA VAL A 278 -19.36 9.21 13.60
C VAL A 278 -19.72 10.29 14.61
N TYR A 279 -18.72 11.05 15.06
CA TYR A 279 -18.87 12.11 16.05
C TYR A 279 -18.57 13.51 15.48
N ALA A 280 -18.54 13.59 14.15
CA ALA A 280 -18.36 14.78 13.35
C ALA A 280 -19.47 14.84 12.29
N ARG A 281 -19.72 16.02 11.71
CA ARG A 281 -20.74 16.20 10.67
C ARG A 281 -20.21 15.75 9.31
N GLY A 282 -20.59 14.58 8.81
CA GLY A 282 -20.39 14.29 7.38
C GLY A 282 -20.45 12.82 6.98
N GLY A 283 -20.86 12.62 5.73
CA GLY A 283 -20.79 11.37 4.97
C GLY A 283 -21.59 10.18 5.51
N ASN A 284 -21.67 9.14 4.71
CA ASN A 284 -22.47 7.96 5.03
C ASN A 284 -21.75 6.96 5.95
N ASN A 285 -20.43 7.11 6.11
CA ASN A 285 -19.59 6.32 7.01
C ASN A 285 -19.67 4.81 6.80
N PHE A 286 -19.74 4.40 5.52
CA PHE A 286 -19.82 2.99 5.17
C PHE A 286 -18.51 2.23 5.39
N TYR A 287 -18.61 0.99 5.85
CA TYR A 287 -17.53 0.01 5.97
C TYR A 287 -18.01 -1.40 5.56
N LYS A 288 -17.12 -2.39 5.57
CA LYS A 288 -17.40 -3.77 5.13
C LYS A 288 -17.26 -4.79 6.27
N PRO A 289 -18.33 -5.02 7.07
CA PRO A 289 -18.30 -5.93 8.21
C PRO A 289 -17.79 -7.34 7.91
N LYS A 290 -18.17 -7.92 6.75
CA LYS A 290 -17.71 -9.26 6.35
C LYS A 290 -16.19 -9.36 6.25
N LEU A 291 -15.55 -8.33 5.65
CA LEU A 291 -14.10 -8.27 5.48
C LEU A 291 -13.40 -7.91 6.78
N ASP A 292 -13.91 -6.89 7.49
CA ASP A 292 -13.37 -6.37 8.76
C ASP A 292 -13.28 -7.43 9.85
N ASN A 293 -14.19 -8.40 9.87
CA ASN A 293 -14.21 -9.43 10.90
C ASN A 293 -12.88 -10.20 10.99
N GLY A 294 -12.16 -10.37 9.88
CA GLY A 294 -10.90 -11.11 9.84
C GLY A 294 -9.76 -10.41 10.58
N GLU A 295 -9.01 -11.14 11.40
CA GLU A 295 -7.81 -10.65 12.09
C GLU A 295 -6.53 -11.08 11.38
N SER A 296 -5.46 -10.33 11.58
CA SER A 296 -4.12 -10.67 11.08
C SER A 296 -3.42 -11.58 12.08
N LEU A 297 -2.64 -12.53 11.57
CA LEU A 297 -1.95 -13.53 12.37
C LEU A 297 -0.44 -13.43 12.16
N SER A 298 0.31 -13.48 13.25
CA SER A 298 1.78 -13.54 13.20
C SER A 298 2.26 -14.95 13.54
N PHE A 299 3.11 -15.53 12.70
CA PHE A 299 3.76 -16.82 12.92
C PHE A 299 5.26 -16.59 13.08
N ILE A 300 5.82 -17.00 14.21
CA ILE A 300 7.20 -16.73 14.60
C ILE A 300 7.89 -18.05 14.94
N ASP A 301 8.95 -18.40 14.22
CA ASP A 301 9.76 -19.60 14.47
C ASP A 301 11.26 -19.29 14.36
N GLN A 302 12.08 -19.89 15.22
CA GLN A 302 13.53 -19.70 15.23
C GLN A 302 14.30 -20.76 14.43
N GLY A 303 13.60 -21.78 13.94
CA GLY A 303 14.08 -22.75 12.97
C GLY A 303 13.23 -22.64 11.71
N LYS A 304 12.53 -23.71 11.37
CA LYS A 304 11.62 -23.76 10.24
C LYS A 304 10.25 -24.26 10.67
N GLY A 305 9.30 -23.35 10.82
CA GLY A 305 7.92 -23.68 11.16
C GLY A 305 7.15 -24.31 9.99
N GLU A 306 6.01 -24.92 10.27
CA GLU A 306 5.09 -25.45 9.28
C GLU A 306 3.67 -24.92 9.52
N LEU A 307 2.98 -24.51 8.46
CA LEU A 307 1.57 -24.14 8.48
C LEU A 307 0.81 -24.91 7.41
N ILE A 308 -0.15 -25.73 7.82
CA ILE A 308 -1.01 -26.50 6.92
C ILE A 308 -2.43 -25.96 7.03
N PHE A 309 -2.95 -25.42 5.92
CA PHE A 309 -4.37 -25.14 5.77
C PHE A 309 -5.12 -26.46 5.55
N THR A 310 -6.03 -26.81 6.46
CA THR A 310 -6.79 -28.09 6.36
C THR A 310 -7.95 -28.00 5.38
N ASN A 311 -8.39 -26.78 5.07
CA ASN A 311 -9.37 -26.43 4.06
C ASN A 311 -9.06 -25.02 3.50
N SER A 312 -9.84 -24.58 2.52
CA SER A 312 -9.73 -23.23 1.97
C SER A 312 -10.02 -22.15 3.02
N VAL A 313 -9.19 -21.11 3.07
CA VAL A 313 -9.28 -20.02 4.06
C VAL A 313 -9.47 -18.67 3.37
N ASN A 314 -10.56 -17.98 3.72
CA ASN A 314 -10.73 -16.56 3.43
C ASN A 314 -10.60 -15.77 4.74
N GLN A 315 -9.50 -15.05 4.88
CA GLN A 315 -9.16 -14.25 6.06
C GLN A 315 -9.73 -12.84 6.01
N GLY A 316 -10.49 -12.47 4.97
CA GLY A 316 -11.07 -11.13 4.82
C GLY A 316 -9.98 -10.07 4.72
N ALA A 317 -10.06 -9.04 5.57
CA ALA A 317 -9.03 -8.01 5.69
C ALA A 317 -7.86 -8.43 6.63
N GLY A 318 -7.84 -9.65 7.15
CA GLY A 318 -6.72 -10.19 7.91
C GLY A 318 -5.58 -10.65 7.01
N GLY A 319 -4.34 -10.37 7.42
CA GLY A 319 -3.12 -10.80 6.71
C GLY A 319 -2.27 -11.78 7.50
N LEU A 320 -1.20 -12.26 6.88
CA LEU A 320 -0.22 -13.15 7.51
C LEU A 320 1.12 -12.41 7.64
N TYR A 321 1.70 -12.47 8.84
CA TYR A 321 3.04 -12.01 9.14
C TYR A 321 3.89 -13.23 9.51
N PHE A 322 5.04 -13.38 8.87
CA PHE A 322 6.01 -14.43 9.16
C PHE A 322 7.30 -13.81 9.65
N GLU A 323 7.77 -14.28 10.80
CA GLU A 323 9.10 -13.99 11.34
C GLU A 323 9.84 -15.33 11.51
N GLY A 324 10.90 -15.53 10.72
CA GLY A 324 11.56 -16.82 10.55
C GLY A 324 11.02 -17.63 9.37
N ASP A 325 11.67 -18.78 9.12
CA ASP A 325 11.37 -19.63 7.97
C ASP A 325 10.11 -20.46 8.18
N PHE A 326 9.29 -20.62 7.13
CA PHE A 326 8.07 -21.44 7.19
C PHE A 326 7.86 -22.26 5.92
N ASP A 327 7.39 -23.50 6.06
CA ASP A 327 6.74 -24.25 4.97
C ASP A 327 5.22 -24.13 5.11
N VAL A 328 4.56 -23.56 4.09
CA VAL A 328 3.10 -23.37 4.07
C VAL A 328 2.48 -24.23 2.97
N SER A 329 1.48 -25.03 3.32
CA SER A 329 0.81 -25.94 2.40
C SER A 329 -0.68 -26.08 2.71
N THR A 330 -1.37 -26.86 1.88
CA THR A 330 -2.76 -27.26 2.10
C THR A 330 -2.85 -28.78 2.22
N ALA A 331 -3.80 -29.26 3.03
CA ALA A 331 -4.12 -30.69 3.11
C ALA A 331 -4.72 -31.19 1.79
N ASN A 332 -5.50 -30.37 1.09
CA ASN A 332 -5.97 -30.62 -0.26
C ASN A 332 -5.29 -29.66 -1.26
N PRO A 333 -4.65 -30.14 -2.34
CA PRO A 333 -3.95 -29.30 -3.33
C PRO A 333 -4.82 -28.26 -4.06
N ASN A 334 -6.15 -28.39 -3.99
CA ASN A 334 -7.10 -27.44 -4.59
C ASN A 334 -7.57 -26.36 -3.61
N ASP A 335 -7.24 -26.48 -2.32
CA ASP A 335 -7.54 -25.43 -1.37
C ASP A 335 -6.77 -24.16 -1.66
N ILE A 336 -7.41 -23.04 -1.33
CA ILE A 336 -6.92 -21.69 -1.60
C ILE A 336 -6.83 -20.90 -0.30
N TRP A 337 -5.95 -19.90 -0.32
CA TRP A 337 -5.92 -18.86 0.71
C TRP A 337 -6.18 -17.49 0.09
N GLN A 338 -7.00 -16.68 0.77
CA GLN A 338 -7.27 -15.29 0.45
C GLN A 338 -7.20 -14.45 1.73
N GLY A 339 -6.51 -13.32 1.68
CA GLY A 339 -6.45 -12.35 2.78
C GLY A 339 -5.85 -11.02 2.35
N ALA A 340 -5.52 -10.16 3.31
CA ALA A 340 -4.94 -8.84 3.05
C ALA A 340 -3.59 -8.92 2.34
N GLY A 341 -2.77 -9.90 2.69
CA GLY A 341 -1.45 -10.11 2.11
C GLY A 341 -0.53 -10.90 3.02
N ILE A 342 0.70 -11.09 2.57
CA ILE A 342 1.77 -11.78 3.27
C ILE A 342 2.92 -10.80 3.49
N SER A 343 3.36 -10.68 4.74
CA SER A 343 4.56 -9.97 5.14
C SER A 343 5.59 -10.98 5.66
N ILE A 344 6.82 -10.88 5.19
CA ILE A 344 7.92 -11.77 5.60
C ILE A 344 9.07 -10.90 6.10
N SER A 345 9.53 -11.14 7.32
CA SER A 345 10.64 -10.40 7.92
C SER A 345 11.93 -10.56 7.12
N GLU A 346 12.89 -9.68 7.38
CA GLU A 346 14.23 -9.81 6.85
C GLU A 346 14.85 -11.17 7.19
N ASP A 347 15.73 -11.66 6.32
CA ASP A 347 16.42 -12.96 6.45
C ASP A 347 15.53 -14.20 6.59
N SER A 348 14.24 -14.08 6.33
CA SER A 348 13.27 -15.18 6.42
C SER A 348 12.76 -15.62 5.06
N THR A 349 12.49 -16.91 4.91
CA THR A 349 11.95 -17.53 3.71
C THR A 349 10.69 -18.33 4.03
N VAL A 350 9.59 -17.98 3.33
CA VAL A 350 8.36 -18.76 3.38
C VAL A 350 8.21 -19.55 2.08
N THR A 351 8.30 -20.87 2.16
CA THR A 351 7.93 -21.77 1.06
C THR A 351 6.42 -21.85 0.98
N TRP A 352 5.85 -21.24 -0.04
CA TRP A 352 4.41 -21.09 -0.21
C TRP A 352 3.87 -22.04 -1.29
N LYS A 353 3.12 -23.05 -0.87
CA LYS A 353 2.55 -24.09 -1.75
C LYS A 353 1.05 -23.92 -2.00
N VAL A 354 0.49 -22.76 -1.64
CA VAL A 354 -0.95 -22.51 -1.61
C VAL A 354 -1.36 -21.60 -2.77
N LYS A 355 -2.50 -21.89 -3.41
CA LYS A 355 -3.06 -21.05 -4.48
C LYS A 355 -3.92 -19.92 -3.90
N ASN A 356 -4.20 -18.90 -4.68
CA ASN A 356 -5.21 -17.88 -4.35
C ASN A 356 -6.33 -17.85 -5.41
N PRO A 357 -7.55 -17.41 -5.04
CA PRO A 357 -8.70 -17.48 -5.96
C PRO A 357 -8.51 -16.66 -7.24
N GLU A 358 -9.22 -17.05 -8.31
CA GLU A 358 -9.29 -16.23 -9.52
C GLU A 358 -9.89 -14.85 -9.21
N GLY A 359 -9.27 -13.80 -9.75
CA GLY A 359 -9.67 -12.40 -9.50
C GLY A 359 -9.14 -11.83 -8.17
N ASP A 360 -8.50 -12.64 -7.32
CA ASP A 360 -7.77 -12.14 -6.16
C ASP A 360 -6.35 -11.71 -6.53
N ARG A 361 -5.86 -10.65 -5.86
CA ARG A 361 -4.47 -10.20 -5.93
C ARG A 361 -3.78 -10.42 -4.59
N LEU A 362 -2.88 -11.40 -4.52
CA LEU A 362 -1.99 -11.60 -3.38
C LEU A 362 -1.06 -10.38 -3.25
N SER A 363 -0.96 -9.80 -2.05
CA SER A 363 -0.06 -8.68 -1.79
C SER A 363 1.13 -9.18 -0.99
N LYS A 364 2.35 -9.07 -1.54
CA LYS A 364 3.60 -9.45 -0.87
C LYS A 364 4.39 -8.20 -0.45
N ILE A 365 4.66 -8.09 0.84
CA ILE A 365 5.50 -7.05 1.46
C ILE A 365 6.54 -7.69 2.40
N GLY A 366 7.29 -6.86 3.14
CA GLY A 366 8.39 -7.32 3.99
C GLY A 366 9.65 -7.68 3.18
N LEU A 367 10.81 -7.62 3.84
CA LEU A 367 12.13 -7.77 3.19
C LEU A 367 12.46 -9.21 2.80
N GLY A 368 11.82 -10.19 3.45
CA GLY A 368 12.11 -11.60 3.22
C GLY A 368 11.57 -12.17 1.91
N THR A 369 11.80 -13.47 1.74
CA THR A 369 11.57 -14.22 0.51
C THR A 369 10.29 -15.03 0.58
N LEU A 370 9.43 -14.91 -0.44
CA LEU A 370 8.33 -15.83 -0.70
C LEU A 370 8.74 -16.78 -1.82
N LEU A 371 9.02 -18.04 -1.48
CA LEU A 371 9.31 -19.08 -2.46
C LEU A 371 8.01 -19.77 -2.88
N VAL A 372 7.51 -19.46 -4.06
CA VAL A 372 6.25 -20.02 -4.58
C VAL A 372 6.55 -21.39 -5.17
N ASN A 373 6.11 -22.46 -4.50
CA ASN A 373 6.46 -23.85 -4.80
C ASN A 373 5.25 -24.81 -4.75
N GLY A 374 4.08 -24.32 -5.11
CA GLY A 374 2.86 -25.13 -5.23
C GLY A 374 2.84 -25.97 -6.51
N THR A 375 1.67 -26.57 -6.79
CA THR A 375 1.49 -27.49 -7.92
C THR A 375 0.30 -27.08 -8.78
N GLY A 376 0.43 -27.18 -10.11
CA GLY A 376 -0.64 -26.93 -11.05
C GLY A 376 -0.74 -25.47 -11.50
N LYS A 377 -1.93 -25.05 -11.94
CA LYS A 377 -2.23 -23.66 -12.28
C LYS A 377 -2.83 -22.91 -11.10
N ASN A 378 -2.16 -21.84 -10.68
CA ASN A 378 -2.76 -20.82 -9.83
C ASN A 378 -3.45 -19.76 -10.70
N LEU A 379 -4.73 -19.50 -10.44
CA LEU A 379 -5.54 -18.56 -11.21
C LEU A 379 -5.56 -17.14 -10.62
N GLY A 380 -5.03 -16.96 -9.41
CA GLY A 380 -4.89 -15.66 -8.78
C GLY A 380 -3.71 -14.86 -9.32
N ASN A 381 -3.72 -13.57 -9.00
CA ASN A 381 -2.67 -12.60 -9.34
C ASN A 381 -1.77 -12.34 -8.11
N ILE A 382 -0.62 -11.71 -8.32
CA ILE A 382 0.24 -11.20 -7.24
C ILE A 382 0.72 -9.77 -7.54
N SER A 383 0.80 -8.95 -6.49
CA SER A 383 1.56 -7.69 -6.49
C SER A 383 2.70 -7.80 -5.48
N VAL A 384 3.92 -7.60 -5.96
CA VAL A 384 5.15 -7.71 -5.17
C VAL A 384 5.68 -6.32 -4.89
N GLY A 385 5.54 -5.90 -3.64
CA GLY A 385 5.91 -4.56 -3.18
C GLY A 385 7.24 -4.49 -2.42
N ASN A 386 7.72 -5.59 -1.84
CA ASN A 386 9.01 -5.60 -1.15
C ASN A 386 9.60 -7.02 -1.02
N GLY A 387 10.92 -7.08 -0.85
CA GLY A 387 11.67 -8.32 -0.72
C GLY A 387 11.70 -9.13 -2.01
N THR A 388 11.84 -10.44 -1.87
CA THR A 388 11.99 -11.35 -3.01
C THR A 388 10.79 -12.28 -3.15
N VAL A 389 10.36 -12.53 -4.38
CA VAL A 389 9.46 -13.63 -4.74
C VAL A 389 10.16 -14.52 -5.74
N ILE A 390 10.31 -15.80 -5.42
CA ILE A 390 10.88 -16.80 -6.34
C ILE A 390 9.72 -17.61 -6.91
N LEU A 391 9.56 -17.60 -8.23
CA LEU A 391 8.53 -18.38 -8.92
C LEU A 391 9.10 -19.74 -9.30
N ASP A 392 8.70 -20.78 -8.56
CA ASP A 392 9.14 -22.16 -8.72
C ASP A 392 7.94 -23.14 -8.62
N GLN A 393 6.84 -22.81 -9.28
CA GLN A 393 5.64 -23.66 -9.34
C GLN A 393 5.97 -24.98 -10.04
N LYS A 394 5.42 -26.08 -9.54
CA LYS A 394 5.54 -27.42 -10.13
C LYS A 394 4.35 -27.71 -11.03
N ALA A 395 4.59 -28.51 -12.07
CA ALA A 395 3.50 -29.02 -12.90
C ALA A 395 2.64 -30.02 -12.10
N ASP A 396 1.33 -30.03 -12.34
CA ASP A 396 0.46 -31.10 -11.86
C ASP A 396 0.58 -32.36 -12.73
N ASN A 397 -0.22 -33.38 -12.41
CA ASN A 397 -0.23 -34.66 -13.12
C ASN A 397 -0.66 -34.53 -14.60
N ASP A 398 -1.33 -33.44 -14.97
CA ASP A 398 -1.73 -33.13 -16.35
C ASP A 398 -0.66 -32.29 -17.08
N GLY A 399 0.49 -32.02 -16.44
CA GLY A 399 1.55 -31.16 -16.96
C GLY A 399 1.21 -29.67 -16.92
N LYS A 400 0.12 -29.26 -16.26
CA LYS A 400 -0.27 -27.85 -16.18
C LYS A 400 0.56 -27.16 -15.10
N LYS A 401 1.11 -26.00 -15.42
CA LYS A 401 1.97 -25.22 -14.52
C LYS A 401 1.73 -23.72 -14.73
N GLN A 402 1.53 -22.99 -13.64
CA GLN A 402 1.46 -21.53 -13.62
C GLN A 402 1.54 -21.04 -12.16
N ALA A 403 2.53 -20.19 -11.85
CA ALA A 403 2.71 -19.62 -10.52
C ALA A 403 1.62 -18.58 -10.17
N PHE A 404 1.30 -17.71 -11.12
CA PHE A 404 0.20 -16.73 -11.06
C PHE A 404 -0.32 -16.42 -12.45
N LYS A 405 -1.58 -15.96 -12.52
CA LYS A 405 -2.18 -15.47 -13.77
C LYS A 405 -1.56 -14.14 -14.21
N GLU A 406 -1.22 -13.28 -13.26
CA GLU A 406 -0.61 -11.97 -13.48
C GLU A 406 0.37 -11.64 -12.34
N VAL A 407 1.50 -11.01 -12.68
CA VAL A 407 2.57 -10.65 -11.74
C VAL A 407 2.89 -9.17 -11.87
N GLY A 408 2.57 -8.40 -10.83
CA GLY A 408 2.92 -7.00 -10.70
C GLY A 408 4.15 -6.77 -9.85
N ILE A 409 5.10 -6.00 -10.37
CA ILE A 409 6.32 -5.58 -9.65
C ILE A 409 6.22 -4.07 -9.41
N VAL A 410 6.19 -3.65 -8.15
CA VAL A 410 5.91 -2.25 -7.78
C VAL A 410 6.82 -1.74 -6.66
N SER A 411 6.88 -0.42 -6.52
CA SER A 411 7.61 0.38 -5.52
C SER A 411 9.13 0.46 -5.66
N GLY A 412 9.75 -0.30 -6.57
CA GLY A 412 11.20 -0.34 -6.79
C GLY A 412 11.98 -1.18 -5.77
N ARG A 413 11.31 -1.66 -4.71
CA ARG A 413 11.94 -2.43 -3.61
C ARG A 413 11.97 -3.94 -3.87
N ALA A 414 11.09 -4.42 -4.73
CA ALA A 414 10.88 -5.85 -4.96
C ALA A 414 11.84 -6.47 -5.98
N THR A 415 12.10 -7.77 -5.83
CA THR A 415 12.68 -8.64 -6.87
C THR A 415 11.76 -9.83 -7.09
N VAL A 416 11.43 -10.13 -8.35
CA VAL A 416 10.79 -11.38 -8.76
C VAL A 416 11.81 -12.19 -9.53
N GLN A 417 12.14 -13.38 -9.03
CA GLN A 417 13.09 -14.31 -9.64
C GLN A 417 12.35 -15.47 -10.30
N LEU A 418 12.79 -15.88 -11.49
CA LEU A 418 12.29 -17.07 -12.17
C LEU A 418 13.19 -18.28 -11.88
N ASN A 419 12.58 -19.43 -11.55
CA ASN A 419 13.28 -20.72 -11.55
C ASN A 419 12.99 -21.57 -12.79
N SER A 420 12.12 -21.09 -13.68
CA SER A 420 11.95 -21.60 -15.04
C SER A 420 11.20 -20.59 -15.91
N ALA A 421 11.26 -20.74 -17.24
CA ALA A 421 10.63 -19.80 -18.18
C ALA A 421 9.09 -19.90 -18.25
N ASP A 422 8.52 -21.03 -17.83
CA ASP A 422 7.10 -21.40 -17.90
C ASP A 422 6.31 -21.10 -16.61
N GLN A 423 6.82 -20.18 -15.76
CA GLN A 423 6.18 -19.83 -14.49
C GLN A 423 4.96 -18.91 -14.66
N VAL A 424 5.02 -17.99 -15.62
CA VAL A 424 3.99 -16.99 -15.92
C VAL A 424 4.07 -16.63 -17.39
N ASP A 425 2.95 -16.29 -18.01
CA ASP A 425 2.97 -15.67 -19.34
C ASP A 425 3.73 -14.34 -19.26
N PRO A 426 4.84 -14.14 -20.00
CA PRO A 426 5.60 -12.89 -19.96
C PRO A 426 4.74 -11.65 -20.22
N ASN A 427 3.69 -11.77 -21.05
CA ASN A 427 2.80 -10.66 -21.36
C ASN A 427 1.86 -10.29 -20.19
N ASN A 428 1.79 -11.11 -19.14
CA ASN A 428 1.06 -10.84 -17.90
C ASN A 428 2.00 -10.41 -16.75
N ILE A 429 3.26 -10.11 -17.05
CA ILE A 429 4.16 -9.42 -16.11
C ILE A 429 4.07 -7.92 -16.38
N TYR A 430 3.90 -7.13 -15.31
CA TYR A 430 3.93 -5.67 -15.40
C TYR A 430 4.82 -5.03 -14.33
N PHE A 431 5.49 -3.96 -14.72
CA PHE A 431 6.18 -3.04 -13.83
C PHE A 431 5.30 -1.82 -13.58
N GLY A 432 4.60 -1.83 -12.46
CA GLY A 432 3.70 -0.74 -12.07
C GLY A 432 4.49 0.47 -11.56
N PHE A 433 3.87 1.28 -10.69
CA PHE A 433 4.51 2.46 -10.13
C PHE A 433 5.86 2.13 -9.46
N ARG A 434 6.94 2.76 -9.93
CA ARG A 434 8.34 2.56 -9.54
C ARG A 434 8.92 1.17 -9.81
N GLY A 435 8.19 0.30 -10.50
CA GLY A 435 8.65 -1.03 -10.91
C GLY A 435 9.36 -1.83 -9.82
N GLY A 436 10.51 -2.40 -10.17
CA GLY A 436 11.35 -3.29 -9.37
C GLY A 436 12.15 -4.20 -10.32
N ARG A 437 12.73 -5.28 -9.78
CA ARG A 437 13.55 -6.20 -10.58
C ARG A 437 12.77 -7.44 -10.98
N LEU A 438 12.82 -7.79 -12.26
CA LEU A 438 12.58 -9.14 -12.76
C LEU A 438 13.94 -9.79 -13.00
N ASP A 439 14.34 -10.70 -12.13
CA ASP A 439 15.54 -11.51 -12.30
C ASP A 439 15.21 -12.76 -13.12
N LEU A 440 15.78 -12.82 -14.32
CA LEU A 440 15.61 -13.95 -15.23
C LEU A 440 16.37 -15.18 -14.78
N ASN A 441 17.40 -15.02 -13.93
CA ASN A 441 18.16 -16.11 -13.35
C ASN A 441 18.57 -17.21 -14.38
N GLY A 442 19.12 -16.78 -15.52
CA GLY A 442 19.56 -17.68 -16.60
C GLY A 442 18.44 -18.22 -17.51
N HIS A 443 17.19 -17.80 -17.33
CA HIS A 443 16.08 -18.16 -18.22
C HIS A 443 15.85 -17.10 -19.29
N SER A 444 15.31 -17.51 -20.45
CA SER A 444 15.00 -16.57 -21.54
C SER A 444 13.50 -16.37 -21.68
N LEU A 445 13.06 -15.15 -21.94
CA LEU A 445 11.65 -14.79 -22.11
C LEU A 445 11.41 -14.11 -23.46
N THR A 446 10.19 -14.25 -23.98
CA THR A 446 9.73 -13.52 -25.17
C THR A 446 8.50 -12.70 -24.82
N PHE A 447 8.56 -11.40 -25.07
CA PHE A 447 7.47 -10.46 -24.85
C PHE A 447 6.95 -9.94 -26.19
N LYS A 448 5.64 -9.72 -26.30
CA LYS A 448 5.09 -8.86 -27.36
C LYS A 448 5.46 -7.42 -27.08
N ARG A 449 5.11 -6.96 -25.88
CA ARG A 449 5.55 -5.72 -25.25
C ARG A 449 5.77 -5.99 -23.77
N ILE A 450 6.62 -5.20 -23.14
CA ILE A 450 6.79 -5.21 -21.69
C ILE A 450 5.82 -4.17 -21.13
N GLN A 451 4.97 -4.55 -20.18
CA GLN A 451 4.10 -3.57 -19.52
C GLN A 451 4.92 -2.81 -18.48
N ASN A 452 5.12 -1.50 -18.64
CA ASN A 452 5.94 -0.73 -17.72
C ASN A 452 5.44 0.72 -17.56
N THR A 453 5.58 1.25 -16.35
CA THR A 453 5.14 2.62 -16.02
C THR A 453 6.25 3.65 -16.13
N ASP A 454 7.43 3.32 -15.61
CA ASP A 454 8.52 4.28 -15.40
C ASP A 454 9.89 3.56 -15.39
N GLU A 455 10.96 4.32 -15.12
CA GLU A 455 12.34 3.85 -15.12
C GLU A 455 12.67 2.85 -13.99
N GLY A 456 11.77 2.68 -13.02
CA GLY A 456 11.95 1.68 -11.97
C GLY A 456 11.76 0.24 -12.46
N ALA A 457 11.27 0.04 -13.68
CA ALA A 457 11.25 -1.27 -14.32
C ALA A 457 12.69 -1.73 -14.60
N MET A 458 13.09 -2.89 -14.08
CA MET A 458 14.41 -3.46 -14.34
C MET A 458 14.27 -4.94 -14.70
N ILE A 459 14.83 -5.35 -15.83
CA ILE A 459 15.03 -6.77 -16.14
C ILE A 459 16.51 -7.07 -16.04
N VAL A 460 16.84 -8.04 -15.20
CA VAL A 460 18.21 -8.37 -14.81
C VAL A 460 18.45 -9.87 -14.95
N ASN A 461 19.72 -10.26 -14.90
CA ASN A 461 20.11 -11.65 -14.71
C ASN A 461 21.16 -11.70 -13.60
N HIS A 462 20.78 -12.19 -12.42
CA HIS A 462 21.72 -12.37 -11.32
C HIS A 462 22.43 -13.73 -11.36
N ASN A 463 22.10 -14.59 -12.32
CA ASN A 463 22.78 -15.87 -12.49
C ASN A 463 24.24 -15.67 -12.93
N THR A 464 25.16 -16.30 -12.20
CA THR A 464 26.60 -16.13 -12.41
C THR A 464 27.19 -17.00 -13.52
N THR A 465 26.43 -17.98 -14.00
CA THR A 465 26.93 -19.01 -14.92
C THR A 465 26.11 -19.14 -16.19
N GLN A 466 24.81 -18.84 -16.15
CA GLN A 466 23.90 -18.97 -17.28
C GLN A 466 23.54 -17.61 -17.87
N VAL A 467 23.57 -17.54 -19.20
CA VAL A 467 23.11 -16.38 -19.97
C VAL A 467 21.59 -16.40 -20.05
N ALA A 468 20.94 -15.26 -19.83
CA ALA A 468 19.54 -15.05 -20.12
C ALA A 468 19.40 -14.25 -21.42
N ASN A 469 18.29 -14.39 -22.14
CA ASN A 469 17.98 -13.56 -23.32
C ASN A 469 16.55 -13.03 -23.22
N ILE A 470 16.34 -11.81 -23.70
CA ILE A 470 14.99 -11.23 -23.85
C ILE A 470 14.74 -10.97 -25.33
N THR A 471 13.65 -11.53 -25.83
CA THR A 471 13.16 -11.24 -27.18
C THR A 471 11.93 -10.37 -27.08
N ILE A 472 11.91 -9.23 -27.78
CA ILE A 472 10.73 -8.36 -27.89
C ILE A 472 10.26 -8.37 -29.34
N THR A 473 9.07 -8.90 -29.60
CA THR A 473 8.57 -9.11 -30.97
C THR A 473 7.73 -7.95 -31.50
N GLY A 474 7.25 -7.07 -30.62
CA GLY A 474 6.22 -6.09 -30.95
C GLY A 474 4.81 -6.68 -30.85
N ASN A 475 3.81 -5.79 -30.99
CA ASN A 475 2.41 -6.18 -31.01
C ASN A 475 2.09 -7.08 -32.20
N GLU A 476 1.24 -8.09 -31.96
CA GLU A 476 0.86 -9.08 -32.97
C GLU A 476 0.08 -8.48 -34.15
N SER A 477 -0.65 -7.40 -33.90
CA SER A 477 -1.43 -6.66 -34.88
C SER A 477 -1.41 -5.18 -34.54
N ILE A 478 -1.49 -4.32 -35.56
CA ILE A 478 -1.72 -2.87 -35.40
C ILE A 478 -3.18 -2.47 -35.70
N THR A 479 -4.03 -3.46 -35.97
CA THR A 479 -5.45 -3.27 -36.25
C THR A 479 -6.26 -3.67 -35.03
N ALA A 480 -6.88 -2.68 -34.40
CA ALA A 480 -7.75 -2.90 -33.25
C ALA A 480 -9.04 -3.66 -33.66
N PRO A 481 -9.53 -4.59 -32.82
CA PRO A 481 -10.74 -5.35 -33.10
C PRO A 481 -11.99 -4.47 -33.00
N SER A 482 -12.88 -4.51 -34.00
CA SER A 482 -14.11 -3.69 -34.02
C SER A 482 -15.25 -4.21 -33.15
N ASN A 483 -15.14 -5.45 -32.65
CA ASN A 483 -16.19 -6.15 -31.90
C ASN A 483 -15.98 -6.15 -30.37
N LYS A 484 -15.02 -5.37 -29.84
CA LYS A 484 -14.71 -5.30 -28.40
C LYS A 484 -14.91 -3.88 -27.85
N ASN A 485 -15.55 -3.76 -26.70
CA ASN A 485 -15.87 -2.46 -26.08
C ASN A 485 -14.79 -1.90 -25.13
N ASN A 486 -13.72 -2.65 -24.84
CA ASN A 486 -12.63 -2.26 -23.93
C ASN A 486 -11.27 -2.59 -24.54
N ILE A 487 -10.93 -1.93 -25.65
CA ILE A 487 -9.68 -2.18 -26.37
C ILE A 487 -8.54 -1.46 -25.65
N ASN A 488 -7.54 -2.21 -25.18
CA ASN A 488 -6.27 -1.63 -24.79
C ASN A 488 -5.50 -1.22 -26.05
N LYS A 489 -5.48 0.08 -26.35
CA LYS A 489 -4.84 0.62 -27.56
C LYS A 489 -3.34 0.34 -27.63
N LEU A 490 -2.67 0.14 -26.49
CA LEU A 490 -1.25 -0.19 -26.44
C LEU A 490 -0.93 -1.54 -27.07
N ASP A 491 -1.88 -2.48 -27.08
CA ASP A 491 -1.71 -3.82 -27.67
C ASP A 491 -1.90 -3.82 -29.20
N TYR A 492 -2.28 -2.67 -29.80
CA TYR A 492 -2.52 -2.51 -31.24
C TYR A 492 -1.78 -1.32 -31.83
N SER A 493 -0.72 -0.86 -31.15
CA SER A 493 0.16 0.21 -31.61
C SER A 493 1.31 -0.38 -32.42
N LYS A 494 1.82 0.36 -33.42
CA LYS A 494 3.07 -0.01 -34.10
C LYS A 494 4.27 0.24 -33.18
N GLU A 495 4.19 1.30 -32.38
CA GLU A 495 5.22 1.71 -31.44
C GLU A 495 4.97 1.08 -30.07
N ILE A 496 6.04 0.50 -29.50
CA ILE A 496 6.13 0.07 -28.11
C ILE A 496 7.34 0.76 -27.48
N ALA A 497 7.32 0.92 -26.16
CA ALA A 497 8.41 1.56 -25.43
C ALA A 497 8.72 0.76 -24.16
N TYR A 498 9.98 0.82 -23.71
CA TYR A 498 10.41 0.34 -22.42
C TYR A 498 11.17 1.47 -21.73
N ASN A 499 10.63 1.95 -20.60
CA ASN A 499 11.18 3.09 -19.86
C ASN A 499 12.32 2.70 -18.91
N GLY A 500 12.49 1.40 -18.70
CA GLY A 500 13.33 0.82 -17.65
C GLY A 500 14.76 0.49 -18.09
N TRP A 501 15.35 -0.43 -17.33
CA TRP A 501 16.73 -0.89 -17.49
C TRP A 501 16.81 -2.36 -17.91
N PHE A 502 17.74 -2.65 -18.82
CA PHE A 502 18.25 -4.01 -19.04
C PHE A 502 19.63 -4.13 -18.39
N GLY A 503 19.77 -5.09 -17.48
CA GLY A 503 20.98 -5.32 -16.70
C GLY A 503 20.95 -4.66 -15.32
N GLU A 504 21.75 -5.20 -14.41
CA GLU A 504 21.84 -4.70 -13.03
C GLU A 504 22.75 -3.48 -12.95
N THR A 505 22.31 -2.46 -12.22
CA THR A 505 23.03 -1.19 -12.01
C THR A 505 23.59 -1.06 -10.59
N ASP A 506 23.06 -1.83 -9.63
CA ASP A 506 23.61 -1.94 -8.28
C ASP A 506 24.94 -2.71 -8.30
N LYS A 507 26.03 -2.02 -7.97
CA LYS A 507 27.39 -2.59 -7.93
C LYS A 507 27.56 -3.70 -6.89
N ASN A 508 26.66 -3.78 -5.92
CA ASN A 508 26.69 -4.83 -4.90
C ASN A 508 25.93 -6.09 -5.31
N LYS A 509 25.26 -6.08 -6.46
CA LYS A 509 24.57 -7.23 -7.05
C LYS A 509 25.29 -7.72 -8.30
N HIS A 510 25.17 -9.02 -8.58
CA HIS A 510 25.82 -9.59 -9.75
C HIS A 510 25.10 -9.15 -11.03
N ASN A 511 25.83 -8.55 -11.98
CA ASN A 511 25.32 -8.24 -13.30
C ASN A 511 25.72 -9.36 -14.28
N GLY A 512 24.92 -10.43 -14.30
CA GLY A 512 25.09 -11.56 -15.19
C GLY A 512 24.81 -11.21 -16.65
N ARG A 513 25.18 -12.11 -17.55
CA ARG A 513 24.99 -11.90 -18.99
C ARG A 513 23.51 -11.93 -19.36
N LEU A 514 23.03 -10.86 -19.99
CA LEU A 514 21.66 -10.65 -20.45
C LEU A 514 21.63 -10.21 -21.92
#